data_AF-A0A8R1EH15-F1
#
_entry.id   AF-A0A8R1EH15-F1
#
_cell.length_a   1.000
_cell.length_b   1.000
_cell.length_c   1.000
_cell.angle_alpha   90.00
_cell.angle_beta   90.00
_cell.angle_gamma   90.00
#
_symmetry.space_group_name_H-M   'P 1'
#
loop_
_entity.id
_entity.type
_entity.pdbx_description
1 polymer ?
#
loop_
_entity_poly.entity_id
_entity_poly.type
_entity_poly.pdbx_seq_one_letter_code
_entity_poly.pdbx_strand_id
1 'polypeptide(L)'
;MVDVYHPDADILANQTDFGQCANRDDPECTGQPYSSYFNPFFWMFILGQTLHGIGSTPLFSIGTTFMDENVSQKASPVYLAIHAVLTSFGPVVGVFAGGFLLNLYDDFDRVERIPMERSDPRWVGAWWVGFIISSVSALLIAFPILAFARELPEAKRHRAKDVNQCHAANGDVNEKAPRDLTKLPACCY
;
A
#
# COMPACT_ATOMS: atom_id res chain seq x y z
N MET A 1 32.07 27.00 -10.58
CA MET A 1 32.09 27.56 -9.21
C MET A 1 30.64 27.54 -8.77
N VAL A 2 30.25 26.56 -7.95
CA VAL A 2 28.88 26.44 -7.45
C VAL A 2 28.76 27.50 -6.36
N ASP A 3 27.87 28.46 -6.54
CA ASP A 3 27.61 29.48 -5.52
C ASP A 3 27.04 28.77 -4.29
N VAL A 4 27.76 28.85 -3.18
CA VAL A 4 27.30 28.31 -1.90
C VAL A 4 26.22 29.28 -1.41
N TYR A 5 24.97 28.80 -1.37
CA TYR A 5 23.86 29.55 -0.77
C TYR A 5 24.25 29.93 0.66
N HIS A 6 24.41 31.23 0.91
CA HIS A 6 24.62 31.77 2.25
C HIS A 6 23.24 32.15 2.80
N PRO A 7 22.64 31.36 3.70
CA PRO A 7 21.40 31.78 4.33
C PRO A 7 21.70 33.03 5.17
N ASP A 8 20.88 34.07 5.01
CA ASP A 8 20.93 35.23 5.88
C ASP A 8 20.75 34.77 7.33
N ALA A 9 21.72 35.12 8.18
CA ALA A 9 21.86 34.65 9.56
C ALA A 9 20.67 35.00 10.47
N ASP A 10 19.70 35.77 9.98
CA ASP A 10 18.55 36.26 10.73
C ASP A 10 17.32 35.34 10.66
N ILE A 11 17.36 34.22 9.92
CA ILE A 11 16.22 33.26 9.81
C ILE A 11 16.45 31.94 10.60
N LEU A 12 17.68 31.64 11.05
CA LEU A 12 18.05 30.28 11.46
C LEU A 12 18.16 30.07 12.98
N ALA A 13 17.05 30.30 13.69
CA ALA A 13 16.81 29.67 14.98
C ALA A 13 15.34 29.28 15.12
N ASN A 14 14.78 28.64 14.08
CA ASN A 14 13.50 27.96 14.26
C ASN A 14 13.77 26.64 14.99
N GLN A 15 13.10 26.45 16.13
CA GLN A 15 13.22 25.33 17.06
C GLN A 15 12.90 23.93 16.45
N THR A 16 12.68 23.88 15.15
CA THR A 16 12.30 22.70 14.37
C THR A 16 13.48 21.99 13.71
N ASP A 17 14.69 22.57 13.73
CA ASP A 17 15.89 21.92 13.22
C ASP A 17 16.42 20.87 14.22
N PHE A 18 15.74 19.73 14.26
CA PHE A 18 16.16 18.57 15.05
C PHE A 18 17.38 17.89 14.41
N GLY A 19 18.56 18.49 14.62
CA GLY A 19 19.86 17.87 14.34
C GLY A 19 20.35 17.94 12.89
N GLN A 20 19.85 18.89 12.09
CA GLN A 20 20.40 19.16 10.77
C GLN A 20 21.35 20.36 10.85
N CYS A 21 22.65 20.10 10.81
CA CYS A 21 23.66 21.15 10.65
C CYS A 21 23.54 21.73 9.24
N ALA A 22 22.87 22.88 9.09
CA ALA A 22 22.70 23.54 7.80
C ALA A 22 24.00 24.18 7.27
N ASN A 23 24.95 24.52 8.16
CA ASN A 23 26.22 25.16 7.81
C ASN A 23 27.43 24.43 8.41
N ARG A 24 28.50 24.30 7.61
CA ARG A 24 29.76 23.63 8.01
C ARG A 24 30.61 24.46 8.99
N ASP A 25 30.39 25.77 9.01
CA ASP A 25 31.18 26.73 9.79
C ASP A 25 30.53 27.13 11.12
N ASP A 26 29.44 26.47 11.50
CA ASP A 26 28.76 26.69 12.79
C ASP A 26 29.56 26.05 13.95
N PRO A 27 30.10 26.84 14.90
CA PRO A 27 30.85 26.33 16.04
C PRO A 27 30.00 25.50 17.02
N GLU A 28 28.67 25.54 16.96
CA GLU A 28 27.79 24.63 17.73
C GLU A 28 27.64 23.23 17.10
N CYS A 29 28.02 23.07 15.83
CA CYS A 29 27.96 21.78 15.12
C CYS A 29 29.15 20.86 15.40
N THR A 30 30.16 21.31 16.15
CA THR A 30 31.26 20.46 16.62
C THR A 30 30.85 19.70 17.90
N GLY A 31 29.93 18.74 17.78
CA GLY A 31 29.60 17.87 18.92
C GLY A 31 28.25 17.17 18.87
N GLN A 32 27.38 17.52 17.92
CA GLN A 32 26.10 16.83 17.75
C GLN A 32 26.33 15.48 17.07
N PRO A 33 25.82 14.36 17.60
CA PRO A 33 25.91 13.07 16.93
C PRO A 33 25.17 13.16 15.59
N TYR A 34 25.89 12.92 14.47
CA TYR A 34 25.40 12.88 13.08
C TYR A 34 24.38 11.74 12.80
N SER A 35 23.56 11.38 13.79
CA SER A 35 22.84 10.12 13.82
C SER A 35 21.35 10.34 13.70
N SER A 36 20.85 10.17 12.47
CA SER A 36 19.43 10.14 12.11
C SER A 36 18.57 9.18 12.98
N TYR A 37 19.17 8.22 13.68
CA TYR A 37 18.47 7.22 14.50
C TYR A 37 17.88 7.75 15.81
N PHE A 38 18.39 8.87 16.34
CA PHE A 38 17.82 9.52 17.53
C PHE A 38 16.78 10.60 17.18
N ASN A 39 16.58 10.87 15.89
CA ASN A 39 15.57 11.81 15.45
C ASN A 39 14.16 11.20 15.65
N PRO A 40 13.24 11.88 16.36
CA PRO A 40 11.89 11.36 16.60
C PRO A 40 11.10 11.12 15.30
N PHE A 41 11.35 11.90 14.25
CA PHE A 41 10.71 11.70 12.93
C PHE A 41 11.13 10.38 12.28
N PHE A 42 12.34 9.90 12.54
CA PHE A 42 12.77 8.58 12.06
C PHE A 42 11.91 7.46 12.67
N TRP A 43 11.69 7.48 13.98
CA TRP A 43 10.85 6.50 14.65
C TRP A 43 9.37 6.63 14.27
N MET A 44 8.87 7.85 14.08
CA MET A 44 7.53 8.08 13.54
C MET A 44 7.39 7.48 12.14
N PHE A 45 8.40 7.62 11.29
CA PHE A 45 8.42 6.99 9.97
C PHE A 45 8.39 5.46 10.05
N ILE A 46 9.22 4.85 10.91
CA ILE A 46 9.24 3.39 11.12
C ILE A 46 7.89 2.87 11.62
N LEU A 47 7.28 3.57 12.58
CA LEU A 47 5.93 3.24 13.06
C LEU A 47 4.91 3.32 11.92
N GLY A 48 4.97 4.39 11.11
CA GLY A 48 4.12 4.56 9.93
C GLY A 48 4.24 3.42 8.92
N GLN A 49 5.47 3.02 8.57
CA GLN A 49 5.72 1.90 7.65
C GLN A 49 5.25 0.56 8.23
N THR A 50 5.40 0.37 9.54
CA THR A 50 4.92 -0.84 10.22
C THR A 50 3.39 -0.93 10.17
N LEU A 51 2.70 0.17 10.51
CA LEU A 51 1.24 0.24 10.43
C LEU A 51 0.73 0.05 9.00
N HIS A 52 1.44 0.61 8.01
CA HIS A 52 1.14 0.39 6.60
C HIS A 52 1.23 -1.11 6.23
N GLY A 53 2.29 -1.80 6.66
CA GLY A 53 2.45 -3.24 6.45
C GLY A 53 1.33 -4.07 7.11
N ILE A 54 0.99 -3.75 8.35
CA ILE A 54 -0.11 -4.41 9.08
C ILE A 54 -1.45 -4.21 8.36
N GLY A 55 -1.75 -3.00 7.89
CA GLY A 55 -3.00 -2.71 7.17
C GLY A 55 -3.07 -3.35 5.78
N SER A 56 -1.93 -3.51 5.11
CA SER A 56 -1.84 -4.10 3.76
C SER A 56 -2.02 -5.63 3.76
N THR A 57 -1.46 -6.30 4.76
CA THR A 57 -1.47 -7.77 4.86
C THR A 57 -2.85 -8.44 4.75
N PRO A 58 -3.90 -8.02 5.50
CA PRO A 58 -5.22 -8.66 5.40
C PRO A 58 -5.91 -8.39 4.07
N LEU A 59 -5.58 -7.30 3.35
CA LEU A 59 -6.16 -7.03 2.04
C LEU A 59 -5.76 -8.09 1.01
N PHE A 60 -4.50 -8.53 1.05
CA PHE A 60 -4.00 -9.57 0.14
C PHE A 60 -4.37 -10.98 0.60
N SER A 61 -4.31 -11.24 1.91
CA SER A 61 -4.60 -12.56 2.45
C SER A 61 -6.10 -12.84 2.53
N ILE A 62 -6.85 -12.02 3.27
CA ILE A 62 -8.29 -12.22 3.49
C ILE A 62 -9.11 -11.74 2.29
N GLY A 63 -8.66 -10.70 1.58
CA GLY A 63 -9.40 -10.19 0.42
C GLY A 63 -9.48 -11.20 -0.72
N THR A 64 -8.40 -11.95 -0.98
CA THR A 64 -8.37 -12.96 -2.04
C THR A 64 -9.21 -14.18 -1.70
N THR A 65 -9.12 -14.68 -0.47
CA THR A 65 -9.96 -15.80 -0.02
C THR A 65 -11.43 -15.41 0.03
N PHE A 66 -11.74 -14.18 0.45
CA PHE A 66 -13.12 -13.68 0.41
C PHE A 66 -13.69 -13.67 -1.01
N MET A 67 -12.92 -13.21 -2.01
CA MET A 67 -13.37 -13.25 -3.41
C MET A 67 -13.61 -14.68 -3.89
N ASP A 68 -12.74 -15.62 -3.54
CA ASP A 68 -12.88 -17.02 -3.96
C ASP A 68 -14.12 -17.69 -3.33
N GLU A 69 -14.39 -17.43 -2.05
CA GLU A 69 -15.53 -18.02 -1.34
C GLU A 69 -16.88 -17.37 -1.66
N ASN A 70 -16.90 -16.10 -2.07
CA ASN A 70 -18.14 -15.34 -2.28
C ASN A 70 -18.58 -15.25 -3.74
N VAL A 71 -17.76 -15.66 -4.69
CA VAL A 71 -18.07 -15.67 -6.12
C VAL A 71 -18.35 -17.11 -6.59
N SER A 72 -19.25 -17.28 -7.56
CA SER A 72 -19.50 -18.60 -8.16
C SER A 72 -18.22 -19.22 -8.74
N GLN A 73 -18.04 -20.54 -8.58
CA GLN A 73 -16.88 -21.30 -9.10
C GLN A 73 -16.58 -21.05 -10.59
N LYS A 74 -17.60 -20.76 -11.42
CA LYS A 74 -17.42 -20.47 -12.85
C LYS A 74 -16.83 -19.08 -13.12
N ALA A 75 -17.02 -18.14 -12.19
CA ALA A 75 -16.61 -16.75 -12.31
C ALA A 75 -15.38 -16.42 -11.44
N SER A 76 -15.14 -17.14 -10.34
CA SER A 76 -14.00 -16.90 -9.42
C SER A 76 -12.66 -16.73 -10.17
N PRO A 77 -12.27 -17.59 -11.14
CA PRO A 77 -10.99 -17.45 -11.83
C PRO A 77 -10.82 -16.10 -12.56
N VAL A 78 -11.91 -15.54 -13.08
CA VAL A 78 -11.89 -14.25 -13.79
C VAL A 78 -11.66 -13.10 -12.80
N TYR A 79 -12.33 -13.12 -11.64
CA TYR A 79 -12.15 -12.09 -10.61
C TYR A 79 -10.74 -12.14 -10.01
N LEU A 80 -10.20 -13.33 -9.75
CA LEU A 80 -8.83 -13.50 -9.28
C LEU A 80 -7.81 -13.04 -10.32
N ALA A 81 -8.03 -13.31 -11.61
CA ALA A 81 -7.18 -12.81 -12.68
C ALA A 81 -7.18 -11.27 -12.76
N ILE A 82 -8.35 -10.64 -12.64
CA ILE A 82 -8.47 -9.18 -12.60
C ILE A 82 -7.72 -8.61 -11.39
N HIS A 83 -7.90 -9.21 -10.21
CA HIS A 83 -7.17 -8.80 -9.00
C HIS A 83 -5.65 -8.89 -9.17
N ALA A 84 -5.14 -9.97 -9.77
CA ALA A 84 -3.72 -10.16 -10.03
C ALA A 84 -3.17 -9.12 -11.01
N VAL A 85 -3.93 -8.77 -12.06
CA VAL A 85 -3.54 -7.73 -13.01
C VAL A 85 -3.50 -6.36 -12.34
N LEU A 86 -4.53 -5.99 -11.58
CA LEU A 86 -4.58 -4.71 -10.85
C LEU A 86 -3.42 -4.58 -9.85
N THR A 87 -3.15 -5.65 -9.10
CA THR A 87 -2.03 -5.71 -8.15
C THR A 87 -0.69 -5.57 -8.84
N SER A 88 -0.51 -6.18 -10.01
CA SER A 88 0.75 -6.13 -10.76
C SER A 88 0.96 -4.80 -11.50
N PHE A 89 -0.12 -4.18 -11.95
CA PHE A 89 -0.08 -2.91 -12.67
C PHE A 89 0.05 -1.69 -11.73
N GLY A 90 -0.45 -1.81 -10.50
CA GLY A 90 -0.34 -0.77 -9.47
C GLY A 90 1.09 -0.23 -9.28
N PRO A 91 2.11 -1.09 -9.08
CA PRO A 91 3.50 -0.65 -8.98
C PRO A 91 3.99 0.14 -10.18
N VAL A 92 3.57 -0.21 -11.40
CA VAL A 92 3.95 0.51 -12.63
C VAL A 92 3.45 1.95 -12.56
N VAL A 93 2.15 2.13 -12.28
CA VAL A 93 1.53 3.46 -12.14
C VAL A 93 2.18 4.23 -10.99
N GLY A 94 2.44 3.57 -9.87
CA GLY A 94 3.08 4.16 -8.70
C GLY A 94 4.48 4.69 -8.97
N VAL A 95 5.30 3.97 -9.74
CA VAL A 95 6.65 4.42 -10.12
C VAL A 95 6.59 5.68 -11.00
N PHE A 96 5.69 5.73 -11.99
CA PHE A 96 5.55 6.92 -12.84
C PHE A 96 5.02 8.12 -12.05
N ALA A 97 3.98 7.93 -11.24
CA ALA A 97 3.42 8.99 -10.41
C ALA A 97 4.43 9.48 -9.36
N GLY A 98 5.13 8.57 -8.69
CA GLY A 98 6.19 8.88 -7.74
C GLY A 98 7.35 9.63 -8.40
N GLY A 99 7.81 9.17 -9.57
CA GLY A 99 8.83 9.84 -10.36
C GLY A 99 8.41 11.26 -10.76
N PHE A 100 7.14 11.47 -11.12
CA PHE A 100 6.62 12.82 -11.37
C PHE A 100 6.64 13.68 -10.10
N LEU A 101 6.20 13.17 -8.95
CA LEU A 101 6.23 13.91 -7.68
C LEU A 101 7.66 14.31 -7.27
N LEU A 102 8.67 13.51 -7.63
CA LEU A 102 10.07 13.85 -7.35
C LEU A 102 10.58 15.08 -8.12
N ASN A 103 9.88 15.49 -9.19
CA ASN A 103 10.21 16.68 -9.97
C ASN A 103 9.63 17.97 -9.37
N LEU A 104 8.78 17.87 -8.34
CA LEU A 104 8.25 19.00 -7.58
C LEU A 104 9.10 19.21 -6.33
N TYR A 105 9.47 20.46 -6.04
CA TYR A 105 10.24 20.79 -4.83
C TYR A 105 9.43 20.43 -3.59
N ASP A 106 10.03 19.91 -2.52
CA ASP A 106 9.28 19.37 -1.38
C ASP A 106 8.59 20.42 -0.50
N ASP A 107 9.18 21.60 -0.35
CA ASP A 107 8.66 22.75 0.43
C ASP A 107 7.96 23.80 -0.45
N PHE A 108 7.43 23.40 -1.60
CA PHE A 108 6.72 24.27 -2.54
C PHE A 108 5.50 25.00 -1.93
N ASP A 109 4.94 24.50 -0.83
CA ASP A 109 3.81 25.10 -0.11
C ASP A 109 4.26 26.15 0.93
N ARG A 110 5.56 26.23 1.22
CA ARG A 110 6.14 27.09 2.27
C ARG A 110 6.99 28.23 1.73
N VAL A 111 7.43 28.15 0.48
CA VAL A 111 8.30 29.16 -0.16
C VAL A 111 7.61 29.87 -1.30
N GLU A 112 7.77 31.20 -1.39
CA GLU A 112 7.23 31.99 -2.52
C GLU A 112 8.06 31.81 -3.81
N ARG A 113 9.36 31.53 -3.65
CA ARG A 113 10.29 31.26 -4.76
C ARG A 113 11.19 30.09 -4.39
N ILE A 114 11.37 29.17 -5.33
CA ILE A 114 12.23 28.00 -5.15
C ILE A 114 13.69 28.49 -5.18
N PRO A 115 14.48 28.27 -4.11
CA PRO A 115 15.82 28.85 -3.98
C PRO A 115 16.90 28.10 -4.77
N MET A 116 16.58 26.93 -5.32
CA MET A 116 17.55 26.04 -5.96
C MET A 116 17.03 25.35 -7.21
N GLU A 117 17.95 24.96 -8.09
CA GLU A 117 17.67 24.24 -9.32
C GLU A 117 17.49 22.73 -9.06
N ARG A 118 16.72 22.04 -9.90
CA ARG A 118 16.49 20.58 -9.78
C ARG A 118 17.77 19.74 -9.82
N SER A 119 18.85 20.25 -10.41
CA SER A 119 20.15 19.59 -10.43
C SER A 119 20.96 19.73 -9.15
N ASP A 120 20.52 20.55 -8.19
CA ASP A 120 21.19 20.71 -6.90
C ASP A 120 21.08 19.39 -6.09
N PRO A 121 22.19 18.86 -5.54
CA PRO A 121 22.18 17.64 -4.74
C PRO A 121 21.29 17.71 -3.48
N ARG A 122 20.90 18.91 -3.04
CA ARG A 122 19.97 19.12 -1.93
C ARG A 122 18.50 19.02 -2.35
N TRP A 123 18.22 18.89 -3.66
CA TRP A 123 16.86 18.74 -4.15
C TRP A 123 16.23 17.45 -3.60
N VAL A 124 15.24 17.63 -2.72
CA VAL A 124 14.33 16.58 -2.32
C VAL A 124 13.00 16.84 -3.02
N GLY A 125 12.51 15.84 -3.72
CA GLY A 125 11.21 15.96 -4.37
C GLY A 125 10.05 15.80 -3.39
N ALA A 126 8.84 16.20 -3.76
CA ALA A 126 7.64 16.16 -2.92
C ALA A 126 7.07 14.73 -2.70
N TRP A 127 7.90 13.81 -2.22
CA TRP A 127 7.59 12.39 -2.00
C TRP A 127 6.43 12.18 -1.02
N TRP A 128 6.32 13.08 -0.03
CA TRP A 128 5.30 13.01 1.02
C TRP A 128 3.87 13.13 0.48
N VAL A 129 3.69 13.81 -0.66
CA VAL A 129 2.39 14.00 -1.33
C VAL A 129 1.78 12.64 -1.69
N GLY A 130 2.62 11.67 -2.09
CA GLY A 130 2.17 10.32 -2.41
C GLY A 130 1.49 9.62 -1.23
N PHE A 131 1.96 9.84 0.00
CA PHE A 131 1.34 9.27 1.20
C PHE A 131 -0.03 9.87 1.48
N ILE A 132 -0.21 11.18 1.26
CA ILE A 132 -1.51 11.85 1.43
C ILE A 132 -2.53 11.34 0.41
N ILE A 133 -2.15 11.30 -0.88
CA ILE A 133 -3.02 10.79 -1.95
C ILE A 133 -3.41 9.34 -1.67
N SER A 134 -2.45 8.50 -1.27
CA SER A 134 -2.71 7.08 -0.95
C SER A 134 -3.62 6.93 0.26
N SER A 135 -3.42 7.72 1.32
CA SER A 135 -4.25 7.69 2.53
C SER A 135 -5.70 8.09 2.24
N VAL A 136 -5.91 9.19 1.51
CA VAL A 136 -7.25 9.63 1.10
C VAL A 136 -7.93 8.56 0.24
N SER A 137 -7.21 8.01 -0.75
CA SER A 137 -7.74 6.94 -1.60
C SER A 137 -8.13 5.69 -0.80
N ALA A 138 -7.29 5.29 0.16
CA ALA A 138 -7.57 4.16 1.04
C ALA A 138 -8.82 4.41 1.91
N LEU A 139 -9.00 5.62 2.44
CA LEU A 139 -10.22 5.98 3.20
C LEU A 139 -11.47 5.95 2.33
N LEU A 140 -11.39 6.44 1.10
CA LEU A 140 -12.50 6.41 0.14
C LEU A 140 -12.88 4.98 -0.24
N ILE A 141 -11.91 4.05 -0.32
CA ILE A 141 -12.14 2.63 -0.61
C ILE A 141 -12.60 1.87 0.65
N ALA A 142 -12.11 2.24 1.84
CA ALA A 142 -12.49 1.61 3.09
C ALA A 142 -13.98 1.82 3.39
N PHE A 143 -14.54 3.00 3.10
CA PHE A 143 -15.95 3.28 3.36
C PHE A 143 -16.93 2.30 2.69
N PRO A 144 -16.87 2.04 1.36
CA PRO A 144 -17.73 1.04 0.74
C PRO A 144 -17.43 -0.37 1.24
N ILE A 145 -16.17 -0.74 1.49
CA ILE A 145 -15.81 -2.07 2.01
C ILE A 145 -16.43 -2.30 3.40
N LEU A 146 -16.41 -1.29 4.28
CA LEU A 146 -17.02 -1.37 5.61
C LEU A 146 -18.55 -1.43 5.53
N ALA A 147 -19.15 -0.87 4.46
CA ALA A 147 -20.58 -0.95 4.20
C ALA A 147 -21.01 -2.29 3.58
N PHE A 148 -20.08 -3.12 3.10
CA PHE A 148 -20.41 -4.46 2.58
C PHE A 148 -20.82 -5.39 3.72
N ALA A 149 -21.92 -6.11 3.52
CA ALA A 149 -22.38 -7.13 4.46
C ALA A 149 -21.32 -8.24 4.58
N ARG A 150 -21.02 -8.64 5.82
CA ARG A 150 -20.02 -9.68 6.16
C ARG A 150 -20.22 -11.01 5.42
N GLU A 151 -21.44 -11.32 5.01
CA GLU A 151 -21.77 -12.45 4.15
C GLU A 151 -22.84 -12.04 3.14
N LEU A 152 -22.55 -12.18 1.85
CA LEU A 152 -23.56 -11.98 0.81
C LEU A 152 -24.58 -13.13 0.87
N PRO A 153 -25.90 -12.86 0.90
CA PRO A 153 -26.93 -13.92 0.90
C PRO A 153 -26.78 -14.91 -0.26
N GLU A 154 -26.23 -14.43 -1.37
CA GLU A 154 -25.94 -15.19 -2.57
C GLU A 154 -24.80 -16.20 -2.35
N ALA A 155 -23.73 -15.85 -1.62
CA ALA A 155 -22.66 -16.77 -1.25
C ALA A 155 -23.18 -17.95 -0.41
N LYS A 156 -24.10 -17.70 0.55
CA LYS A 156 -24.79 -18.76 1.31
C LYS A 156 -25.56 -19.71 0.39
N ARG A 157 -26.27 -19.15 -0.60
CA ARG A 157 -27.08 -19.93 -1.55
C ARG A 157 -26.21 -20.77 -2.49
N HIS A 158 -25.04 -20.27 -2.90
CA HIS A 158 -24.07 -21.03 -3.70
C HIS A 158 -23.48 -22.19 -2.90
N ARG A 159 -23.01 -21.93 -1.67
CA ARG A 159 -22.47 -22.97 -0.79
C ARG A 159 -23.48 -24.09 -0.53
N ALA A 160 -24.75 -23.75 -0.29
CA ALA A 160 -25.81 -24.74 -0.09
C ALA A 160 -26.06 -25.60 -1.34
N LYS A 161 -25.97 -25.03 -2.55
CA LYS A 161 -26.12 -25.79 -3.80
C LYS A 161 -24.96 -26.75 -4.04
N ASP A 162 -23.73 -26.32 -3.79
CA ASP A 162 -22.54 -27.14 -3.99
C ASP A 162 -22.53 -28.34 -3.03
N VAL A 163 -22.88 -28.12 -1.75
CA VAL A 163 -23.07 -29.19 -0.76
C VAL A 163 -24.15 -30.18 -1.20
N ASN A 164 -25.29 -29.69 -1.70
CA ASN A 164 -26.37 -30.55 -2.20
C ASN A 164 -25.95 -31.38 -3.41
N GLN A 165 -25.16 -30.81 -4.34
CA GLN A 165 -24.62 -31.54 -5.49
C GLN A 165 -23.65 -32.64 -5.06
N CYS A 166 -22.78 -32.38 -4.08
CA CYS A 166 -21.87 -33.39 -3.54
C CYS A 166 -22.61 -34.53 -2.82
N HIS A 167 -23.66 -34.23 -2.05
CA HIS A 167 -24.50 -35.26 -1.43
C HIS A 167 -25.26 -36.09 -2.47
N ALA A 168 -25.79 -35.47 -3.52
CA ALA A 168 -26.44 -36.18 -4.62
C ALA A 168 -25.47 -37.09 -5.38
N ALA A 169 -24.28 -36.58 -5.72
CA ALA A 169 -23.23 -37.36 -6.39
C ALA A 169 -22.75 -38.55 -5.52
N ASN A 170 -22.55 -38.35 -4.21
CA ASN A 170 -22.17 -39.43 -3.31
C ASN A 170 -23.28 -40.47 -3.13
N GLY A 171 -24.55 -40.07 -3.13
CA GLY A 171 -25.68 -40.99 -3.13
C GLY A 171 -25.71 -41.88 -4.37
N ASP A 172 -25.53 -41.28 -5.56
CA ASP A 172 -25.44 -41.99 -6.83
C ASP A 172 -24.23 -42.95 -6.90
N VAL A 173 -23.08 -42.56 -6.33
CA VAL A 173 -21.87 -43.40 -6.29
C VAL A 173 -22.05 -44.61 -5.37
N ASN A 174 -22.68 -44.41 -4.21
CA ASN A 174 -22.91 -45.50 -3.25
C ASN A 174 -23.92 -46.53 -3.78
N GLU A 175 -24.83 -46.10 -4.67
CA GLU A 175 -25.78 -47.00 -5.34
C GLU A 175 -25.19 -47.74 -6.56
N LYS A 176 -24.07 -47.27 -7.16
CA LYS A 176 -23.57 -47.74 -8.47
C LYS A 176 -22.16 -48.37 -8.51
N ALA A 177 -21.54 -48.78 -7.40
CA ALA A 177 -20.21 -49.41 -7.48
C ALA A 177 -20.23 -50.70 -8.33
N PRO A 178 -19.52 -50.77 -9.49
CA PRO A 178 -18.07 -50.99 -9.47
C PRO A 178 -17.23 -50.23 -10.54
N ARG A 179 -15.97 -49.96 -10.16
CA ARG A 179 -14.77 -49.70 -11.00
C ARG A 179 -14.88 -48.64 -12.12
N ASP A 180 -14.87 -47.36 -11.77
CA ASP A 180 -13.92 -46.40 -12.36
C ASP A 180 -13.84 -45.14 -11.49
N LEU A 181 -12.89 -45.09 -10.56
CA LEU A 181 -12.68 -43.97 -9.64
C LEU A 181 -12.09 -42.72 -10.32
N THR A 182 -11.86 -42.75 -11.64
CA THR A 182 -11.21 -41.65 -12.37
C THR A 182 -12.17 -40.54 -12.83
N LYS A 183 -13.49 -40.69 -12.63
CA LYS A 183 -14.52 -39.72 -13.08
C LYS A 183 -15.42 -39.18 -11.96
N LEU A 184 -14.95 -39.12 -10.72
CA LEU A 184 -15.70 -38.41 -9.68
C LEU A 184 -15.68 -36.91 -10.00
N PRO A 185 -16.82 -36.19 -9.97
CA PRO A 185 -16.76 -34.74 -9.89
C PRO A 185 -15.98 -34.42 -8.62
N ALA A 186 -14.82 -33.78 -8.79
CA ALA A 186 -14.04 -33.33 -7.66
C ALA A 186 -14.92 -32.36 -6.86
N CYS A 187 -15.49 -32.83 -5.76
CA CYS A 187 -16.01 -31.97 -4.72
C CYS A 187 -14.77 -31.26 -4.14
N CYS A 188 -14.41 -30.15 -4.78
CA CYS A 188 -13.30 -29.30 -4.35
C CYS A 188 -13.63 -28.75 -2.96
N TYR A 189 -12.66 -28.92 -2.06
CA TYR A 189 -12.63 -28.40 -0.70
C TYR A 189 -12.09 -26.98 -0.72
#